data_AF-A0A3D5Y928-F1
#
_entry.id   AF-A0A3D5Y928-F1
#
_cell.length_a   1.000
_cell.length_b   1.000
_cell.length_c   1.000
_cell.angle_alpha   90.00
_cell.angle_beta   90.00
_cell.angle_gamma   90.00
#
_symmetry.space_group_name_H-M   'P 1'
#
loop_
_entity.id
_entity.type
_entity.pdbx_description
1 polymer ?
#
loop_
_entity_poly.entity_id
_entity_poly.type
_entity_poly.pdbx_seq_one_letter_code
_entity_poly.pdbx_strand_id
1 'polypeptide(L)'
;MSGYTPELKELLKKVEASRPARVERARKNQHFPALTMEQRKEWLSKYHPDYKSEGRRAVKVGPNKGETFPDEVVNLLESRSRINPKNIDLSKIDYETDVLVIGAGGAGTAAALIAQENGLKVIVATKLRHGDSNTVMAEGGIQGADQEGDSPYYHFIDAMGGGHFSNQPDLVAALTNDAPLVLHWL
;
A
#
# COMPACT_ATOMS: atom_id res chain seq x y z
N MET A 1 -5.09 29.16 8.82
CA MET A 1 -6.24 29.37 7.91
C MET A 1 -6.81 28.00 7.57
N SER A 2 -8.11 27.74 7.73
CA SER A 2 -8.62 26.39 7.45
C SER A 2 -8.39 26.05 5.99
N GLY A 3 -7.72 24.92 5.73
CA GLY A 3 -7.33 24.45 4.39
C GLY A 3 -8.50 24.03 3.49
N TYR A 4 -9.73 24.39 3.85
CA TYR A 4 -10.94 24.08 3.09
C TYR A 4 -11.26 25.18 2.09
N THR A 5 -11.61 24.76 0.87
CA THR A 5 -12.10 25.66 -0.18
C THR A 5 -13.43 26.32 0.23
N PRO A 6 -13.81 27.45 -0.38
CA PRO A 6 -15.09 28.10 -0.12
C PRO A 6 -16.30 27.17 -0.29
N GLU A 7 -16.27 26.29 -1.30
CA GLU A 7 -17.34 25.32 -1.56
C GLU A 7 -17.47 24.31 -0.42
N LEU A 8 -16.34 23.80 0.07
CA LEU A 8 -16.30 22.87 1.20
C LEU A 8 -16.81 23.53 2.48
N LYS A 9 -16.54 24.82 2.69
CA LYS A 9 -17.08 25.60 3.83
C LYS A 9 -18.60 25.71 3.78
N GLU A 10 -19.19 25.90 2.60
CA GLU A 10 -20.64 25.90 2.42
C GLU A 10 -21.26 24.52 2.66
N LEU A 11 -20.59 23.44 2.25
CA LEU A 11 -21.02 22.07 2.54
C LEU A 11 -20.94 21.76 4.04
N LEU A 12 -19.89 22.21 4.74
CA LEU A 12 -19.75 22.07 6.19
C LEU A 12 -20.94 22.68 6.94
N LYS A 13 -21.35 23.90 6.58
CA LYS A 13 -22.54 24.56 7.16
C LYS A 13 -23.80 23.71 6.99
N LYS A 14 -24.00 23.08 5.83
CA LYS A 14 -25.14 22.17 5.58
C LYS A 14 -25.07 20.90 6.44
N VAL A 15 -23.89 20.32 6.59
CA VAL A 15 -23.66 19.13 7.43
C VAL A 15 -23.90 19.45 8.92
N GLU A 16 -23.45 20.62 9.38
CA GLU A 16 -23.67 21.12 10.74
C GLU A 16 -25.16 21.41 11.00
N ALA A 17 -25.82 22.13 10.09
CA ALA A 17 -27.25 22.42 10.19
C ALA A 17 -28.11 21.13 10.25
N SER A 18 -27.72 20.08 9.55
CA SER A 18 -28.41 18.78 9.58
C SER A 18 -28.09 17.91 10.81
N ARG A 19 -27.11 18.30 11.65
CA ARG A 19 -26.61 17.47 12.75
C ARG A 19 -27.66 17.13 13.81
N PRO A 20 -28.47 18.08 14.32
CA PRO A 20 -29.48 17.77 15.34
C PRO A 20 -30.47 16.70 14.85
N ALA A 21 -30.98 16.85 13.62
CA ALA A 21 -31.92 15.91 13.00
C ALA A 21 -31.29 14.52 12.71
N ARG A 22 -29.99 14.45 12.41
CA ARG A 22 -29.27 13.17 12.24
C ARG A 22 -29.07 12.46 13.58
N VAL A 23 -28.71 13.19 14.64
CA VAL A 23 -28.54 12.64 16.00
C VAL A 23 -29.87 12.12 16.54
N GLU A 24 -30.97 12.86 16.35
CA GLU A 24 -32.28 12.41 16.79
C GLU A 24 -32.74 11.13 16.07
N ARG A 25 -32.54 11.06 14.75
CA ARG A 25 -32.80 9.84 13.96
C ARG A 25 -31.97 8.66 14.43
N ALA A 26 -30.67 8.86 14.66
CA ALA A 26 -29.80 7.81 15.20
C ALA A 26 -30.25 7.31 16.58
N ARG A 27 -30.68 8.22 17.48
CA ARG A 27 -31.25 7.83 18.79
C ARG A 27 -32.52 6.98 18.67
N LYS A 28 -33.29 7.16 17.59
CA LYS A 28 -34.47 6.35 17.24
C LYS A 28 -34.10 5.08 16.46
N ASN A 29 -32.81 4.74 16.36
CA ASN A 29 -32.27 3.65 15.54
C ASN A 29 -32.65 3.75 14.04
N GLN A 30 -32.97 4.96 13.58
CA GLN A 30 -33.33 5.25 12.20
C GLN A 30 -32.07 5.66 11.42
N HIS A 31 -31.34 4.65 10.96
CA HIS A 31 -30.19 4.85 10.08
C HIS A 31 -30.62 4.85 8.63
N PHE A 32 -29.81 5.48 7.77
CA PHE A 32 -29.95 5.25 6.34
C PHE A 32 -29.73 3.75 6.08
N PRO A 33 -30.66 3.08 5.39
CA PRO A 33 -30.49 1.66 5.11
C PRO A 33 -29.23 1.48 4.27
N ALA A 34 -28.40 0.50 4.65
CA ALA A 34 -27.28 0.11 3.81
C ALA A 34 -27.83 -0.35 2.46
N LEU A 35 -27.16 0.04 1.37
CA LEU A 35 -27.51 -0.48 0.05
C LEU A 35 -27.42 -2.01 0.06
N THR A 36 -28.41 -2.67 -0.56
CA THR A 36 -28.36 -4.10 -0.84
C THR A 36 -27.17 -4.41 -1.76
N MET A 37 -26.75 -5.68 -1.83
CA MET A 37 -25.63 -6.05 -2.73
C MET A 37 -25.93 -5.75 -4.19
N GLU A 38 -27.19 -5.87 -4.61
CA GLU A 38 -27.65 -5.51 -5.95
C GLU A 38 -27.57 -4.01 -6.20
N GLN A 39 -28.04 -3.19 -5.26
CA GLN A 39 -27.94 -1.74 -5.34
C GLN A 39 -26.48 -1.28 -5.36
N ARG A 40 -25.62 -1.87 -4.52
CA ARG A 40 -24.18 -1.56 -4.55
C ARG A 40 -23.59 -1.83 -5.92
N LYS A 41 -23.89 -3.00 -6.51
CA LYS A 41 -23.41 -3.38 -7.84
C LYS A 41 -23.89 -2.39 -8.90
N GLU A 42 -25.17 -2.02 -8.90
CA GLU A 42 -25.74 -1.04 -9.83
C GLU A 42 -25.01 0.32 -9.72
N TRP A 43 -24.86 0.84 -8.50
CA TRP A 43 -24.21 2.12 -8.26
C TRP A 43 -22.72 2.10 -8.63
N LEU A 44 -22.02 1.01 -8.32
CA LEU A 44 -20.62 0.82 -8.70
C LEU A 44 -20.50 0.81 -10.23
N SER A 45 -21.28 -0.02 -10.93
CA SER A 45 -21.28 -0.07 -12.40
C SER A 45 -21.60 1.28 -13.05
N LYS A 46 -22.48 2.08 -12.44
CA LYS A 46 -22.90 3.37 -12.99
C LYS A 46 -21.89 4.49 -12.75
N TYR A 47 -21.30 4.55 -11.56
CA TYR A 47 -20.55 5.74 -11.12
C TYR A 47 -19.08 5.47 -10.80
N HIS A 48 -18.70 4.25 -10.43
CA HIS A 48 -17.33 3.94 -10.05
C HIS A 48 -16.47 3.71 -11.30
N PRO A 49 -15.37 4.47 -11.50
CA PRO A 49 -14.51 4.33 -12.68
C PRO A 49 -14.04 2.89 -12.93
N ASP A 50 -13.65 2.18 -11.88
CA ASP A 50 -13.16 0.80 -12.01
C ASP A 50 -14.21 -0.22 -12.49
N TYR A 51 -15.50 0.06 -12.35
CA TYR A 51 -16.57 -0.85 -12.76
C TYR A 51 -17.14 -0.54 -14.14
N LYS A 52 -16.65 0.52 -14.79
CA LYS A 52 -16.99 0.82 -16.18
C LYS A 52 -16.17 -0.08 -17.09
N SER A 53 -16.83 -0.67 -18.09
CA SER A 53 -16.16 -1.47 -19.13
C SER A 53 -15.41 -0.60 -20.14
N GLU A 54 -15.78 0.67 -20.24
CA GLU A 54 -15.11 1.66 -21.09
C GLU A 54 -13.71 1.97 -20.55
N GLY A 55 -12.71 2.01 -21.42
CA GLY A 55 -11.32 2.33 -21.05
C GLY A 55 -10.58 1.20 -20.33
N ARG A 56 -11.04 -0.05 -20.46
CA ARG A 56 -10.35 -1.24 -19.94
C ARG A 56 -10.07 -2.22 -21.07
N ARG A 57 -8.91 -2.87 -21.03
CA ARG A 57 -8.52 -3.91 -21.99
C ARG A 57 -7.73 -5.03 -21.33
N ALA A 58 -7.68 -6.18 -21.99
CA ALA A 58 -6.87 -7.30 -21.53
C ALA A 58 -5.37 -7.04 -21.80
N VAL A 59 -4.52 -7.44 -20.85
CA VAL A 59 -3.06 -7.43 -21.05
C VAL A 59 -2.68 -8.53 -22.04
N LYS A 60 -1.84 -8.19 -23.03
CA LYS A 60 -1.45 -9.11 -24.10
C LYS A 60 -0.18 -9.92 -23.80
N VAL A 61 0.64 -9.46 -22.86
CA VAL A 61 1.96 -10.02 -22.54
C VAL A 61 2.24 -10.04 -21.03
N GLY A 62 3.26 -10.81 -20.61
CA GLY A 62 3.70 -10.88 -19.22
C GLY A 62 2.85 -11.81 -18.32
N PRO A 63 3.14 -11.83 -17.00
CA PRO A 63 2.47 -12.70 -16.05
C PRO A 63 0.97 -12.48 -15.94
N ASN A 64 0.51 -11.24 -16.14
CA ASN A 64 -0.91 -10.86 -16.05
C ASN A 64 -1.66 -10.97 -17.39
N LYS A 65 -1.13 -11.73 -18.36
CA LYS A 65 -1.76 -11.88 -19.68
C LYS A 65 -3.18 -12.42 -19.54
N GLY A 66 -4.14 -11.74 -20.17
CA GLY A 66 -5.56 -12.08 -20.13
C GLY A 66 -6.36 -11.38 -19.03
N GLU A 67 -5.70 -10.82 -18.02
CA GLU A 67 -6.36 -9.98 -17.02
C GLU A 67 -6.72 -8.62 -17.59
N THR A 68 -7.81 -8.01 -17.09
CA THR A 68 -8.36 -6.76 -17.63
C THR A 68 -8.14 -5.59 -16.66
N PHE A 69 -7.43 -4.56 -17.12
CA PHE A 69 -7.13 -3.34 -16.35
C PHE A 69 -7.52 -2.09 -17.14
N PRO A 70 -7.56 -0.91 -16.49
CA PRO A 70 -7.63 0.37 -17.18
C PRO A 70 -6.52 0.52 -18.23
N ASP A 71 -6.83 1.16 -19.35
CA ASP A 71 -5.95 1.26 -20.52
C ASP A 71 -4.56 1.84 -20.18
N GLU A 72 -4.48 2.80 -19.25
CA GLU A 72 -3.22 3.40 -18.80
C GLU A 72 -2.31 2.39 -18.11
N VAL A 73 -2.89 1.50 -17.29
CA VAL A 73 -2.16 0.43 -16.61
C VAL A 73 -1.68 -0.59 -17.63
N VAL A 74 -2.54 -0.99 -18.57
CA VAL A 74 -2.15 -1.94 -19.61
C VAL A 74 -1.06 -1.35 -20.51
N ASN A 75 -1.14 -0.06 -20.85
CA ASN A 75 -0.10 0.64 -21.60
C ASN A 75 1.25 0.63 -20.87
N LEU A 76 1.24 0.75 -19.53
CA LEU A 76 2.45 0.66 -18.73
C LEU A 76 3.01 -0.77 -18.69
N LEU A 77 2.16 -1.78 -18.47
CA LEU A 77 2.56 -3.18 -18.42
C LEU A 77 3.10 -3.70 -19.76
N GLU A 78 2.52 -3.22 -20.87
CA GLU A 78 2.95 -3.57 -22.24
C GLU A 78 4.03 -2.61 -22.78
N SER A 79 4.46 -1.63 -21.98
CA SER A 79 5.45 -0.66 -22.42
C SER A 79 6.77 -1.36 -22.74
N ARG A 80 7.38 -0.97 -23.86
CA ARG A 80 8.72 -1.45 -24.19
C ARG A 80 9.73 -0.79 -23.28
N SER A 81 10.81 -1.50 -22.99
CA SER A 81 11.97 -0.92 -22.30
C SER A 81 12.39 0.38 -22.99
N ARG A 82 12.64 1.42 -22.20
CA ARG A 82 13.22 2.69 -22.70
C ARG A 82 14.67 2.52 -23.12
N ILE A 83 15.28 1.39 -22.78
CA ILE A 83 16.67 1.06 -23.09
C ILE A 83 16.69 0.09 -24.28
N ASN A 84 17.45 0.42 -25.32
CA ASN A 84 17.71 -0.49 -26.43
C ASN A 84 18.78 -1.51 -26.00
N PRO A 85 18.46 -2.82 -25.90
CA PRO A 85 19.42 -3.83 -25.47
C PRO A 85 20.66 -3.91 -26.37
N LYS A 86 20.53 -3.54 -27.65
CA LYS A 86 21.67 -3.53 -28.60
C LYS A 86 22.74 -2.48 -28.24
N ASN A 87 22.40 -1.50 -27.42
CA ASN A 87 23.30 -0.44 -27.00
C ASN A 87 23.96 -0.74 -25.64
N ILE A 88 23.65 -1.90 -25.03
CA ILE A 88 24.25 -2.33 -23.77
C ILE A 88 25.28 -3.42 -24.09
N ASP A 89 26.54 -3.16 -23.77
CA ASP A 89 27.59 -4.17 -23.85
C ASP A 89 27.61 -5.00 -22.56
N LEU A 90 26.99 -6.18 -22.59
CA LEU A 90 26.93 -7.09 -21.44
C LEU A 90 28.27 -7.75 -21.11
N SER A 91 29.30 -7.61 -21.97
CA SER A 91 30.64 -8.14 -21.69
C SER A 91 31.46 -7.22 -20.76
N LYS A 92 31.03 -5.96 -20.61
CA LYS A 92 31.68 -4.97 -19.76
C LYS A 92 30.89 -4.77 -18.48
N ILE A 93 31.51 -5.10 -17.34
CA ILE A 93 30.93 -4.89 -16.02
C ILE A 93 31.23 -3.44 -15.59
N ASP A 94 30.19 -2.64 -15.38
CA ASP A 94 30.32 -1.26 -14.86
C ASP A 94 30.37 -1.23 -13.32
N TYR A 95 29.58 -2.08 -12.66
CA TYR A 95 29.50 -2.18 -11.21
C TYR A 95 29.42 -3.64 -10.78
N GLU A 96 30.09 -3.96 -9.68
CA GLU A 96 30.11 -5.28 -9.06
C GLU A 96 29.80 -5.14 -7.57
N THR A 97 28.96 -6.00 -7.03
CA THR A 97 28.51 -5.99 -5.64
C THR A 97 28.10 -7.39 -5.21
N ASP A 98 28.15 -7.67 -3.91
CA ASP A 98 27.65 -8.94 -3.37
C ASP A 98 26.11 -8.92 -3.28
N VAL A 99 25.54 -7.77 -2.87
CA VAL A 99 24.09 -7.58 -2.75
C VAL A 99 23.65 -6.32 -3.49
N LEU A 100 22.70 -6.46 -4.40
CA LEU A 100 21.99 -5.35 -5.04
C LEU A 100 20.60 -5.18 -4.43
N VAL A 101 20.37 -4.04 -3.78
CA VAL A 101 19.05 -3.66 -3.23
C VAL A 101 18.36 -2.71 -4.19
N ILE A 102 17.16 -3.06 -4.63
CA ILE A 102 16.34 -2.23 -5.52
C ILE A 102 15.24 -1.55 -4.68
N GLY A 103 15.40 -0.24 -4.47
CA GLY A 103 14.52 0.60 -3.66
C GLY A 103 15.18 1.04 -2.34
N ALA A 104 15.06 2.33 -2.02
CA ALA A 104 15.65 2.96 -0.82
C ALA A 104 14.57 3.41 0.18
N GLY A 105 13.49 2.63 0.32
CA GLY A 105 12.53 2.80 1.42
C GLY A 105 13.05 2.19 2.73
N GLY A 106 12.18 2.10 3.74
CA GLY A 106 12.53 1.50 5.04
C GLY A 106 13.09 0.07 4.90
N ALA A 107 12.38 -0.80 4.18
CA ALA A 107 12.80 -2.19 3.97
C ALA A 107 14.15 -2.30 3.23
N GLY A 108 14.32 -1.57 2.12
CA GLY A 108 15.55 -1.60 1.34
C GLY A 108 16.75 -1.03 2.10
N THR A 109 16.55 0.05 2.86
CA THR A 109 17.61 0.65 3.68
C THR A 109 18.01 -0.27 4.82
N ALA A 110 17.04 -0.87 5.52
CA ALA A 110 17.32 -1.86 6.58
C ALA A 110 18.08 -3.07 6.02
N ALA A 111 17.63 -3.65 4.90
CA ALA A 111 18.32 -4.75 4.24
C ALA A 111 19.76 -4.40 3.84
N ALA A 112 19.97 -3.19 3.31
CA ALA A 112 21.29 -2.71 2.93
C ALA A 112 22.23 -2.54 4.13
N LEU A 113 21.72 -1.99 5.24
CA LEU A 113 22.48 -1.82 6.48
C LEU A 113 22.90 -3.18 7.06
N ILE A 114 21.95 -4.10 7.26
CA ILE A 114 22.24 -5.43 7.81
C ILE A 114 23.24 -6.19 6.92
N ALA A 115 23.10 -6.15 5.60
CA ALA A 115 24.05 -6.79 4.69
C ALA A 115 25.45 -6.18 4.80
N GLN A 116 25.55 -4.86 4.87
CA GLN A 116 26.84 -4.16 5.03
C GLN A 116 27.48 -4.45 6.39
N GLU A 117 26.70 -4.51 7.48
CA GLU A 117 27.18 -4.86 8.83
C GLU A 117 27.75 -6.29 8.88
N ASN A 118 27.26 -7.18 8.02
CA ASN A 118 27.80 -8.53 7.84
C ASN A 118 28.98 -8.60 6.85
N GLY A 119 29.56 -7.45 6.48
CA GLY A 119 30.78 -7.35 5.68
C GLY A 119 30.58 -7.49 4.17
N LEU A 120 29.35 -7.42 3.68
CA LEU A 120 29.04 -7.51 2.24
C LEU A 120 29.14 -6.14 1.56
N LYS A 121 29.60 -6.13 0.32
CA LYS A 121 29.51 -4.96 -0.56
C LYS A 121 28.08 -4.82 -1.07
N VAL A 122 27.43 -3.70 -0.73
CA VAL A 122 26.03 -3.44 -1.09
C VAL A 122 25.93 -2.24 -2.03
N ILE A 123 25.15 -2.39 -3.10
CA ILE A 123 24.69 -1.28 -3.95
C ILE A 123 23.19 -1.11 -3.76
N VAL A 124 22.74 0.13 -3.51
CA VAL A 124 21.32 0.49 -3.48
C VAL A 124 20.97 1.27 -4.73
N ALA A 125 20.04 0.76 -5.52
CA ALA A 125 19.50 1.44 -6.69
C ALA A 125 18.07 1.90 -6.40
N THR A 126 17.81 3.21 -6.46
CA THR A 126 16.49 3.78 -6.19
C THR A 126 16.09 4.79 -7.27
N LYS A 127 14.80 4.78 -7.64
CA LYS A 127 14.23 5.69 -8.64
C LYS A 127 14.22 7.14 -8.16
N LEU A 128 13.98 7.33 -6.87
CA LEU A 128 13.89 8.64 -6.22
C LEU A 128 15.11 8.84 -5.31
N ARG A 129 15.29 10.06 -4.80
CA ARG A 129 16.33 10.35 -3.81
C ARG A 129 16.15 9.48 -2.57
N HIS A 130 17.24 9.11 -1.91
CA HIS A 130 17.16 8.50 -0.58
C HIS A 130 16.45 9.48 0.37
N GLY A 131 15.48 8.99 1.14
CA GLY A 131 14.58 9.83 1.94
C GLY A 131 13.37 10.43 1.18
N ASP A 132 13.16 10.09 -0.09
CA ASP A 132 12.00 10.53 -0.90
C ASP A 132 11.13 9.32 -1.28
N SER A 133 10.91 8.41 -0.33
CA SER A 133 10.08 7.22 -0.51
C SER A 133 8.80 7.35 0.30
N ASN A 134 7.78 6.53 -0.01
CA ASN A 134 6.53 6.52 0.76
C ASN A 134 6.74 6.23 2.25
N THR A 135 7.86 5.59 2.64
CA THR A 135 8.21 5.40 4.07
C THR A 135 8.26 6.72 4.84
N VAL A 136 8.68 7.82 4.22
CA VAL A 136 8.76 9.14 4.89
C VAL A 136 7.38 9.74 5.18
N MET A 137 6.33 9.26 4.51
CA MET A 137 4.96 9.71 4.73
C MET A 137 4.24 8.93 5.84
N ALA A 138 4.92 8.01 6.53
CA ALA A 138 4.31 7.22 7.60
C ALA A 138 4.13 8.06 8.87
N GLU A 139 2.89 8.12 9.39
CA GLU A 139 2.54 8.92 10.57
C GLU A 139 2.15 8.08 11.80
N GLY A 140 1.52 6.92 11.60
CA GLY A 140 0.88 6.15 12.68
C GLY A 140 1.82 5.38 13.60
N GLY A 141 3.09 5.21 13.21
CA GLY A 141 4.07 4.40 13.93
C GLY A 141 4.21 2.97 13.41
N ILE A 142 5.01 2.17 14.11
CA ILE A 142 5.28 0.75 13.85
C ILE A 142 4.70 -0.08 15.00
N GLN A 143 4.08 -1.21 14.69
CA GLN A 143 3.44 -2.09 15.68
C GLN A 143 4.36 -3.24 16.06
N GLY A 144 4.49 -3.50 17.36
CA GLY A 144 5.20 -4.65 17.91
C GLY A 144 4.86 -4.83 19.38
N ALA A 145 4.77 -6.10 19.80
CA ALA A 145 4.35 -6.47 21.16
C ALA A 145 5.53 -6.38 22.14
N ASP A 146 5.93 -5.14 22.45
CA ASP A 146 7.07 -4.81 23.35
C ASP A 146 6.63 -4.26 24.72
N GLN A 147 5.32 -4.22 25.00
CA GLN A 147 4.78 -3.68 26.24
C GLN A 147 4.41 -4.77 27.24
N GLU A 148 4.47 -4.43 28.53
CA GLU A 148 4.04 -5.33 29.60
C GLU A 148 2.55 -5.68 29.45
N GLY A 149 2.24 -6.97 29.38
CA GLY A 149 0.89 -7.48 29.20
C GLY A 149 0.46 -7.73 27.75
N ASP A 150 1.32 -7.41 26.78
CA ASP A 150 1.14 -7.83 25.38
C ASP A 150 2.02 -9.04 25.04
N SER A 151 1.78 -9.69 23.89
CA SER A 151 2.63 -10.77 23.39
C SER A 151 2.58 -10.90 21.87
N PRO A 152 3.65 -11.41 21.23
CA PRO A 152 3.62 -11.78 19.81
C PRO A 152 2.45 -12.68 19.40
N TYR A 153 1.93 -13.48 20.34
CA TYR A 153 0.75 -14.32 20.15
C TYR A 153 -0.53 -13.51 19.92
N TYR A 154 -0.79 -12.48 20.74
CA TYR A 154 -1.97 -11.64 20.54
C TYR A 154 -1.86 -10.83 19.26
N HIS A 155 -0.69 -10.23 19.01
CA HIS A 155 -0.39 -9.54 17.76
C HIS A 155 -0.58 -10.45 16.53
N PHE A 156 -0.17 -11.72 16.61
CA PHE A 156 -0.39 -12.71 15.54
C PHE A 156 -1.87 -12.91 15.24
N ILE A 157 -2.70 -13.10 16.27
CA ILE A 157 -4.14 -13.30 16.11
C ILE A 157 -4.79 -12.07 15.48
N ASP A 158 -4.41 -10.87 15.94
CA ASP A 158 -4.93 -9.62 15.41
C ASP A 158 -4.53 -9.42 13.94
N ALA A 159 -3.28 -9.71 13.59
CA ALA A 159 -2.80 -9.63 12.21
C ALA A 159 -3.49 -10.65 11.29
N MET A 160 -3.68 -11.89 11.75
CA MET A 160 -4.42 -12.92 11.02
C MET A 160 -5.90 -12.52 10.83
N GLY A 161 -6.54 -11.99 11.88
CA GLY A 161 -7.91 -11.51 11.86
C GLY A 161 -8.09 -10.31 10.93
N GLY A 162 -7.20 -9.33 10.99
CA GLY A 162 -7.18 -8.16 10.10
C GLY A 162 -6.96 -8.52 8.63
N GLY A 163 -6.22 -9.61 8.38
CA GLY A 163 -6.06 -10.21 7.05
C GLY A 163 -7.19 -11.13 6.59
N HIS A 164 -8.29 -11.20 7.37
CA HIS A 164 -9.42 -12.09 7.13
C HIS A 164 -9.01 -13.56 6.95
N PHE A 165 -7.94 -13.97 7.63
CA PHE A 165 -7.35 -15.32 7.55
C PHE A 165 -6.90 -15.74 6.15
N SER A 166 -6.70 -14.77 5.24
CA SER A 166 -6.14 -15.01 3.90
C SER A 166 -4.61 -14.89 3.85
N ASN A 167 -3.99 -14.57 4.99
CA ASN A 167 -2.55 -14.40 5.14
C ASN A 167 -1.82 -15.75 5.04
N GLN A 168 -0.52 -15.69 4.77
CA GLN A 168 0.39 -16.82 4.96
C GLN A 168 0.80 -16.88 6.45
N PRO A 169 0.35 -17.90 7.21
CA PRO A 169 0.50 -17.89 8.68
C PRO A 169 1.96 -17.89 9.14
N ASP A 170 2.84 -18.58 8.43
CA ASP A 170 4.27 -18.63 8.69
C ASP A 170 4.93 -17.24 8.58
N LEU A 171 4.56 -16.45 7.57
CA LEU A 171 5.06 -15.09 7.42
C LEU A 171 4.54 -14.13 8.49
N VAL A 172 3.27 -14.28 8.89
CA VAL A 172 2.71 -13.48 9.99
C VAL A 172 3.37 -13.84 11.31
N ALA A 173 3.65 -15.12 11.55
CA ALA A 173 4.35 -15.57 12.74
C ALA A 173 5.78 -15.00 12.80
N ALA A 174 6.52 -15.00 11.69
CA ALA A 174 7.84 -14.36 11.63
C ALA A 174 7.73 -12.86 11.94
N LEU A 175 6.80 -12.16 11.28
CA LEU A 175 6.56 -10.73 11.48
C LEU A 175 6.30 -10.39 12.96
N THR A 176 5.39 -11.09 13.62
CA THR A 176 4.96 -10.72 14.98
C THR A 176 5.92 -11.18 16.06
N ASN A 177 6.61 -12.32 15.88
CA ASN A 177 7.64 -12.79 16.80
C ASN A 177 8.91 -11.95 16.75
N ASP A 178 9.32 -11.52 15.54
CA ASP A 178 10.53 -10.71 15.39
C ASP A 178 10.28 -9.22 15.66
N ALA A 179 9.03 -8.75 15.64
CA ALA A 179 8.70 -7.33 15.81
C ALA A 179 9.35 -6.68 17.05
N PRO A 180 9.30 -7.25 18.28
CA PRO A 180 9.96 -6.63 19.43
C PRO A 180 11.47 -6.46 19.20
N LEU A 181 12.16 -7.47 18.69
CA LEU A 181 13.59 -7.41 18.37
C LEU A 181 13.88 -6.29 17.34
N VAL A 182 13.05 -6.17 16.30
CA VAL A 182 13.20 -5.14 15.26
C VAL A 182 12.96 -3.74 15.81
N LEU A 183 12.04 -3.57 16.76
CA LEU A 183 11.82 -2.28 17.44
C LEU A 183 13.03 -1.84 18.26
N HIS A 184 13.71 -2.76 18.94
CA HIS A 184 14.94 -2.45 19.70
C HIS A 184 16.14 -2.12 18.80
N TRP A 185 16.14 -2.59 17.55
CA TRP A 185 17.19 -2.28 16.57
C TRP A 185 17.07 -0.87 15.98
N LEU A 186 15.85 -0.31 15.91
CA LEU A 186 15.54 1.02 15.35
C LEU A 186 15.83 2.16 16.34
#